data_AF-A0A7V7G0D2-F1
#
_entry.id   AF-A0A7V7G0D2-F1
#
_cell.length_a   1.000
_cell.length_b   1.000
_cell.length_c   1.000
_cell.angle_alpha   90.00
_cell.angle_beta   90.00
_cell.angle_gamma   90.00
#
_symmetry.space_group_name_H-M   'P 1'
#
loop_
_entity.id
_entity.type
_entity.pdbx_description
1 polymer ?
#
loop_
_entity_poly.entity_id
_entity_poly.type
_entity_poly.pdbx_seq_one_letter_code
_entity_poly.pdbx_strand_id
1 'polypeptide(L)' 'MPAKDRAFLNVWDDTVSGRDLLISLAIATLLSLGGFLLAPWPAPGPLVLGISGAIVGFLISALLFRPKRRLDIEGEA' A
#
# COMPACT_ATOMS: atom_id res chain seq x y z
N MET A 1 2.05 -19.13 25.02
CA MET A 1 0.93 -18.76 24.13
C MET A 1 1.39 -19.03 22.70
N PRO A 2 0.74 -19.90 21.92
CA PRO A 2 1.20 -20.16 20.56
C PRO A 2 1.05 -18.86 19.75
N ALA A 3 2.16 -18.41 19.16
CA ALA A 3 2.18 -17.24 18.30
C ALA A 3 1.19 -17.47 17.17
N LYS A 4 0.20 -16.59 17.03
CA LYS A 4 -0.77 -16.62 15.93
C LYS A 4 0.02 -16.48 14.63
N ASP A 5 0.14 -17.57 13.87
CA ASP A 5 0.84 -17.59 12.58
C ASP A 5 0.29 -16.46 11.71
N ARG A 6 1.08 -15.39 11.58
CA ARG A 6 0.73 -14.31 10.67
C ARG A 6 1.01 -14.85 9.29
N ALA A 7 -0.04 -15.24 8.56
CA ALA A 7 0.08 -15.63 7.17
C ALA A 7 0.61 -14.43 6.37
N PHE A 8 1.89 -14.49 6.02
CA PHE A 8 2.51 -13.60 5.07
C PHE A 8 2.32 -14.16 3.66
N LEU A 9 2.13 -13.26 2.69
CA LEU A 9 1.98 -13.60 1.28
C LEU A 9 3.24 -13.14 0.55
N ASN A 10 3.72 -13.97 -0.38
CA ASN A 10 4.78 -13.57 -1.30
C ASN A 10 4.17 -12.96 -2.55
N VAL A 11 4.47 -11.69 -2.81
CA VAL A 11 3.99 -10.93 -3.96
C VAL A 11 5.21 -10.32 -4.64
N TRP A 12 5.49 -10.71 -5.89
CA TRP A 12 6.66 -10.24 -6.64
C TRP A 12 7.97 -10.26 -5.83
N ASP A 13 8.27 -11.41 -5.24
CA ASP A 13 9.48 -11.63 -4.43
C ASP A 13 9.54 -10.79 -3.12
N ASP A 14 8.47 -10.07 -2.77
CA ASP A 14 8.33 -9.38 -1.49
C ASP A 14 7.38 -10.13 -0.54
N THR A 15 7.76 -10.22 0.73
CA THR A 15 6.97 -10.88 1.78
C THR A 15 6.13 -9.85 2.52
N VAL A 16 4.83 -9.82 2.22
CA VAL A 16 3.90 -8.81 2.74
C VAL A 16 2.85 -9.44 3.66
N SER A 17 2.38 -8.68 4.64
CA SER A 17 1.22 -9.12 5.43
C SER A 17 -0.05 -8.97 4.59
N GLY A 18 -0.87 -10.02 4.47
CA GLY A 18 -2.12 -9.96 3.71
C GLY A 18 -3.07 -8.86 4.20
N ARG A 19 -3.08 -8.56 5.50
CA ARG A 19 -3.84 -7.44 6.07
C ARG A 19 -3.35 -6.09 5.55
N ASP A 20 -2.04 -5.86 5.59
CA ASP A 20 -1.45 -4.58 5.20
C ASP A 20 -1.59 -4.38 3.67
N LEU A 21 -1.49 -5.48 2.90
CA LEU A 21 -1.78 -5.51 1.46
C LEU A 21 -3.23 -5.09 1.14
N LEU A 22 -4.23 -5.73 1.76
CA LEU A 22 -5.64 -5.38 1.52
C LEU A 22 -5.95 -3.91 1.86
N ILE A 23 -5.39 -3.39 2.95
CA ILE A 23 -5.58 -2.00 3.34
C ILE A 23 -4.92 -1.06 2.33
N SER A 24 -3.69 -1.36 1.87
CA SER A 24 -3.00 -0.55 0.85
C SER A 24 -3.78 -0.49 -0.46
N LEU A 25 -4.33 -1.63 -0.91
CA LEU A 25 -5.16 -1.71 -2.11
C LEU A 25 -6.44 -0.88 -1.97
N ALA A 26 -7.12 -0.98 -0.83
CA ALA A 26 -8.32 -0.19 -0.56
C ALA A 26 -8.03 1.32 -0.59
N ILE A 27 -6.95 1.77 0.07
CA ILE A 27 -6.54 3.18 0.08
C ILE A 27 -6.26 3.68 -1.34
N ALA A 28 -5.41 2.97 -2.08
CA ALA A 28 -5.02 3.36 -3.44
C ALA A 28 -6.23 3.38 -4.39
N THR A 29 -7.11 2.39 -4.30
CA THR A 29 -8.31 2.29 -5.14
C THR A 29 -9.28 3.42 -4.84
N LEU A 30 -9.56 3.71 -3.56
CA LEU A 30 -10.49 4.77 -3.18
C LEU A 30 -9.99 6.16 -3.58
N LEU A 31 -8.69 6.43 -3.41
CA LEU A 31 -8.10 7.70 -3.80
C LEU A 31 -8.00 7.86 -5.31
N SER A 32 -7.66 6.79 -6.04
CA SER A 32 -7.64 6.80 -7.50
C SER A 32 -9.05 7.00 -8.07
N LEU A 33 -10.04 6.24 -7.58
CA LEU A 33 -11.42 6.36 -8.02
C LEU A 33 -12.01 7.73 -7.63
N GLY A 34 -11.74 8.20 -6.42
CA GLY A 34 -12.15 9.54 -5.96
C GLY A 34 -11.53 10.63 -6.84
N GLY A 35 -10.24 10.54 -7.16
CA GLY A 35 -9.56 11.45 -8.07
C GLY A 35 -10.16 11.44 -9.47
N PHE A 36 -10.47 10.26 -10.01
CA PHE A 36 -11.12 10.13 -11.32
C PHE A 36 -12.53 10.74 -11.35
N LEU A 37 -13.36 10.46 -10.34
CA LEU A 37 -14.76 10.89 -10.29
C LEU A 37 -14.91 12.40 -10.06
N LEU A 38 -14.00 13.00 -9.28
CA LEU A 38 -14.01 14.43 -8.96
C LEU A 38 -13.31 15.30 -10.01
N ALA A 39 -12.70 14.68 -11.02
CA ALA A 39 -11.94 15.39 -12.02
C ALA A 39 -12.80 16.22 -12.99
N PRO A 40 -12.27 17.36 -13.45
CA PRO A 40 -12.93 18.11 -14.52
C PRO A 40 -12.83 17.35 -15.85
N TRP A 41 -13.96 17.31 -16.55
CA TRP A 41 -14.08 16.80 -17.92
C TRP A 41 -13.84 17.91 -18.94
N PRO A 42 -13.44 17.60 -20.19
CA PRO A 42 -13.20 16.26 -20.77
C PRO A 42 -11.78 15.74 -20.51
N ALA A 43 -11.41 14.63 -21.15
CA ALA A 43 -10.04 14.11 -21.10
C ALA A 43 -8.99 15.22 -21.41
N PRO A 44 -7.80 15.19 -20.78
CA PRO A 44 -7.22 14.10 -19.98
C PRO A 44 -7.41 14.23 -18.45
N GLY A 45 -8.22 15.19 -17.97
CA GLY A 45 -8.37 15.50 -16.54
C GLY A 45 -8.63 14.29 -15.62
N PRO A 46 -9.63 13.45 -15.91
CA PRO A 46 -9.96 12.27 -15.09
C PRO A 46 -8.83 11.25 -14.97
N LEU A 47 -8.07 11.03 -16.05
CA LEU A 47 -6.93 10.13 -16.03
C LEU A 47 -5.81 10.67 -15.14
N VAL A 48 -5.47 11.96 -15.33
CA VAL A 48 -4.40 12.61 -14.56
C VAL A 48 -4.70 12.60 -13.08
N LEU A 49 -5.92 12.99 -12.69
CA LEU A 49 -6.31 12.99 -11.28
C LEU A 49 -6.47 11.58 -10.71
N GLY A 50 -6.98 10.62 -11.48
CA GLY A 50 -7.04 9.21 -11.07
C GLY A 50 -5.67 8.59 -10.79
N ILE A 51 -4.67 8.86 -11.64
CA ILE A 51 -3.29 8.41 -11.41
C ILE A 51 -2.67 9.15 -10.22
N SER A 52 -2.90 10.46 -10.10
CA SER A 52 -2.39 11.23 -8.96
C SER A 52 -2.93 10.69 -7.63
N GLY A 53 -4.20 10.29 -7.59
CA GLY A 53 -4.82 9.66 -6.43
C GLY A 53 -4.15 8.33 -6.06
N ALA A 54 -3.78 7.51 -7.06
CA ALA A 54 -3.02 6.28 -6.83
C ALA A 54 -1.63 6.56 -6.23
N ILE A 55 -0.92 7.59 -6.73
CA ILE A 55 0.38 8.01 -6.20
C ILE A 55 0.25 8.47 -4.75
N VAL A 56 -0.76 9.29 -4.44
CA VAL A 56 -1.04 9.75 -3.07
C VAL A 56 -1.38 8.56 -2.16
N GLY A 57 -2.19 7.61 -2.63
CA GLY A 57 -2.51 6.40 -1.88
C GLY A 57 -1.31 5.50 -1.63
N PHE A 58 -0.38 5.42 -2.57
CA PHE A 58 0.90 4.75 -2.38
C PHE A 58 1.75 5.45 -1.31
N LEU A 59 1.88 6.77 -1.35
CA LEU A 59 2.61 7.54 -0.34
C LEU A 59 2.02 7.35 1.06
N ILE A 60 0.69 7.43 1.18
CA ILE A 60 -0.01 7.17 2.45
C ILE A 60 0.28 5.75 2.94
N SER A 61 0.21 4.75 2.06
CA SER A 61 0.49 3.36 2.40
C SER A 61 1.95 3.17 2.85
N ALA A 62 2.91 3.79 2.17
CA ALA A 62 4.33 3.73 2.52
C ALA A 62 4.62 4.35 3.90
N LEU A 63 3.91 5.44 4.26
CA LEU A 63 4.02 6.07 5.56
C LEU A 63 3.33 5.27 6.67
N LEU A 64 2.19 4.65 6.36
CA LEU A 64 1.39 3.87 7.31
C LEU A 64 2.04 2.51 7.62
N PHE A 65 2.59 1.85 6.60
CA PHE A 65 3.25 0.56 6.72
C PHE A 65 4.77 0.73 6.74
N ARG A 66 5.28 1.39 7.79
CA ARG A 66 6.72 1.47 8.05
C ARG A 66 7.33 0.06 8.12
N PRO A 67 8.58 -0.13 7.64
CA PRO A 67 9.24 -1.43 7.70
C PRO A 67 9.35 -1.88 9.16
N LYS A 68 8.70 -3.01 9.48
CA LYS A 68 8.72 -3.64 10.81
C LYS A 68 10.03 -4.40 11.08
N ARG A 69 11.02 -4.32 10.18
CA ARG A 69 12.30 -5.04 10.32
C ARG A 69 13.04 -4.53 11.56
N ARG A 70 12.81 -5.17 12.71
CA ARG A 70 13.84 -5.32 13.73
C ARG A 70 14.82 -6.32 13.12
N LEU A 71 15.95 -5.82 12.63
CA LEU A 71 17.07 -6.68 12.32
C LEU A 71 17.65 -7.10 13.67
N ASP A 72 17.21 -8.24 14.20
CA ASP A 72 18.03 -8.94 15.19
C ASP A 72 19.20 -9.51 14.38
N ILE A 73 20.32 -8.77 14.40
CA ILE A 73 21.58 -9.26 13.88
C ILE A 73 22.07 -10.28 14.90
N GLU A 74 21.68 -11.54 14.70
CA GLU A 74 22.19 -12.65 15.49
C GLU A 74 23.63 -12.92 15.03
N GLY A 75 24.61 -12.24 15.65
CA GLY A 75 26.01 -12.38 15.25
C GLY A 75 27.04 -11.35 15.74
N GLU A 76 26.74 -10.42 16.65
CA GLU A 76 27.79 -9.69 17.38
C GLU A 76 28.11 -10.49 18.66
N ALA A 77 29.01 -11.46 18.52
CA ALA A 77 29.62 -12.24 19.60
C ALA A 77 30.96 -11.62 20.02
#